data_AF-A0A7S0RNL9-F1
#
_entry.id   AF-A0A7S0RNL9-F1
#
_cell.length_a   1.000
_cell.length_b   1.000
_cell.length_c   1.000
_cell.angle_alpha   90.00
_cell.angle_beta   90.00
_cell.angle_gamma   90.00
#
_symmetry.space_group_name_H-M   'P 1'
#
loop_
_entity.id
_entity.type
_entity.pdbx_description
1 polymer ?
#
loop_
_entity_poly.entity_id
_entity_poly.type
_entity_poly.pdbx_seq_one_letter_code
_entity_poly.pdbx_strand_id
1 'polypeptide(L)'
;REVVLTGGSAGGLSTFLHIDRLAQMLPPRTFLVGKPVVGFFLDYKAAGYDDFNTYPSFMKYVFDMQNASGSLSRECQDAQAEGASWRCMLAPHAAPFVRTPWFLEASRFDHWQLMKEAFLGCMEHEPYYPPYPPGAGGRDNNCTAPERAVIERYGFEYMAQLEPVMASSNRNGGFID
;
A
#
# COMPACT_ATOMS: atom_id res chain seq x y z
N ARG A 1 1.06 -28.01 -9.09
CA ARG A 1 2.20 -27.08 -8.94
C ARG A 1 1.73 -25.96 -8.03
N GLU A 2 2.60 -25.50 -7.15
CA GLU A 2 2.31 -24.44 -6.19
C GLU A 2 3.25 -23.28 -6.48
N VAL A 3 2.71 -22.08 -6.57
CA VAL A 3 3.45 -20.85 -6.87
C VAL A 3 3.03 -19.80 -5.86
N VAL A 4 4.03 -19.12 -5.30
CA VAL A 4 3.83 -17.92 -4.48
C VAL A 4 4.40 -16.75 -5.26
N LEU A 5 3.57 -15.77 -5.60
CA LEU A 5 4.05 -14.48 -6.12
C LEU A 5 4.25 -13.54 -4.95
N THR A 6 5.48 -13.05 -4.77
CA THR A 6 5.82 -12.16 -3.65
C THR A 6 6.71 -11.01 -4.12
N GLY A 7 6.72 -9.94 -3.34
CA GLY A 7 7.62 -8.81 -3.52
C GLY A 7 7.54 -7.88 -2.31
N GLY A 8 8.62 -7.16 -2.04
CA GLY A 8 8.72 -6.14 -0.99
C GLY A 8 8.53 -4.74 -1.54
N SER A 9 7.91 -3.84 -0.77
CA SER A 9 7.73 -2.43 -1.12
C SER A 9 6.99 -2.29 -2.46
N ALA A 10 7.55 -1.59 -3.45
CA ALA A 10 7.00 -1.50 -4.79
C ALA A 10 6.70 -2.89 -5.42
N GLY A 11 7.49 -3.92 -5.12
CA GLY A 11 7.20 -5.30 -5.56
C GLY A 11 6.00 -5.92 -4.85
N GLY A 12 5.72 -5.51 -3.60
CA GLY A 12 4.50 -5.89 -2.88
C GLY A 12 3.27 -5.26 -3.52
N LEU A 13 3.36 -3.97 -3.88
CA LEU A 13 2.32 -3.31 -4.67
C LEU A 13 2.12 -4.04 -6.01
N SER A 14 3.20 -4.31 -6.76
CA SER A 14 3.13 -5.04 -8.03
C SER A 14 2.53 -6.44 -7.90
N THR A 15 2.63 -7.08 -6.73
CA THR A 15 1.94 -8.35 -6.48
C THR A 15 0.43 -8.18 -6.59
N PHE A 16 -0.15 -7.15 -5.97
CA PHE A 16 -1.58 -6.83 -6.14
C PHE A 16 -1.91 -6.51 -7.61
N LEU A 17 -1.07 -5.72 -8.28
CA LEU A 17 -1.36 -5.24 -9.63
C LEU A 17 -1.33 -6.34 -10.70
N HIS A 18 -0.56 -7.41 -10.49
CA HIS A 18 -0.23 -8.34 -11.58
C HIS A 18 -0.47 -9.82 -11.30
N ILE A 19 -0.84 -10.22 -10.08
CA ILE A 19 -1.00 -11.64 -9.75
C ILE A 19 -2.06 -12.35 -10.63
N ASP A 20 -3.16 -11.68 -10.95
CA ASP A 20 -4.20 -12.27 -11.80
C ASP A 20 -3.77 -12.43 -13.26
N ARG A 21 -2.84 -11.59 -13.72
CA ARG A 21 -2.21 -11.79 -15.04
C ARG A 21 -1.28 -13.00 -15.02
N LEU A 22 -0.51 -13.19 -13.95
CA LEU A 22 0.30 -14.39 -13.77
C LEU A 22 -0.58 -15.64 -13.73
N ALA A 23 -1.73 -15.60 -13.06
CA ALA A 23 -2.68 -16.71 -13.01
C ALA A 23 -3.10 -17.20 -14.41
N GLN A 24 -3.27 -16.27 -15.36
CA GLN A 24 -3.63 -16.58 -16.75
C GLN A 24 -2.48 -17.20 -17.56
N MET A 25 -1.24 -16.98 -17.13
CA MET A 25 -0.04 -17.50 -17.80
C MET A 25 0.39 -18.88 -17.27
N LEU A 26 -0.09 -19.26 -16.10
CA LEU A 26 0.26 -20.54 -15.47
C LEU A 26 -0.59 -21.69 -16.03
N PRO A 27 -0.08 -22.94 -16.00
CA PRO A 27 -0.85 -24.11 -16.40
C PRO A 27 -2.17 -24.23 -15.60
N PRO A 28 -3.24 -24.77 -16.21
CA PRO A 28 -4.48 -25.04 -15.49
C PRO A 28 -4.26 -25.86 -14.22
N ARG A 29 -5.01 -25.57 -13.15
CA ARG A 29 -4.90 -26.19 -11.81
C ARG A 29 -3.61 -25.89 -11.05
N THR A 30 -2.80 -24.92 -11.49
CA THR A 30 -1.71 -24.39 -10.64
C THR A 30 -2.33 -23.69 -9.44
N PHE A 31 -1.90 -24.06 -8.23
CA PHE A 31 -2.24 -23.32 -7.03
C PHE A 31 -1.34 -22.08 -6.99
N LEU A 32 -1.95 -20.89 -7.03
CA LEU A 32 -1.27 -19.60 -6.97
C LEU A 32 -1.80 -18.80 -5.80
N VAL A 33 -0.90 -18.25 -5.01
CA VAL A 33 -1.21 -17.31 -3.91
C VAL A 33 -0.24 -16.14 -3.94
N GLY A 34 -0.73 -14.96 -3.57
CA GLY A 34 0.10 -13.76 -3.42
C GLY A 34 0.63 -13.60 -2.00
N LYS A 35 1.86 -13.11 -1.87
CA LYS A 35 2.42 -12.64 -0.60
C LYS A 35 3.00 -11.23 -0.80
N PRO A 36 2.16 -10.19 -0.92
CA PRO A 36 2.63 -8.81 -0.92
C PRO A 36 3.26 -8.47 0.43
N VAL A 37 4.48 -7.92 0.43
CA VAL A 37 5.21 -7.53 1.63
C VAL A 37 5.40 -6.01 1.61
N VAL A 38 4.90 -5.31 2.63
CA VAL A 38 4.94 -3.85 2.82
C VAL A 38 4.56 -3.06 1.55
N GLY A 39 3.56 -3.58 0.82
CA GLY A 39 3.16 -3.08 -0.49
C GLY A 39 1.80 -2.39 -0.54
N PHE A 40 1.17 -2.18 0.62
CA PHE A 40 -0.15 -1.54 0.72
C PHE A 40 -0.01 -0.04 0.98
N PHE A 41 0.53 0.67 -0.02
CA PHE A 41 0.64 2.13 0.00
C PHE A 41 -0.73 2.78 -0.12
N LEU A 42 -1.00 3.80 0.69
CA LEU A 42 -2.35 4.36 0.84
C LEU A 42 -2.66 5.38 -0.26
N ASP A 43 -3.96 5.58 -0.51
CA ASP A 43 -4.44 6.80 -1.15
C ASP A 43 -4.47 7.90 -0.09
N TYR A 44 -3.28 8.40 0.26
CA TYR A 44 -3.07 9.28 1.40
C TYR A 44 -2.89 10.74 1.01
N LYS A 45 -3.53 11.62 1.79
CA LYS A 45 -3.30 13.07 1.75
C LYS A 45 -3.01 13.58 3.14
N ALA A 46 -1.76 13.98 3.38
CA ALA A 46 -1.38 14.59 4.64
C ALA A 46 -2.12 15.92 4.85
N ALA A 47 -2.64 16.13 6.05
CA ALA A 47 -3.30 17.37 6.41
C ALA A 47 -2.33 18.56 6.29
N GLY A 48 -2.77 19.63 5.62
CA GLY A 48 -1.95 20.84 5.43
C GLY A 48 -0.98 20.80 4.25
N TYR A 49 -0.95 19.70 3.47
CA TYR A 49 -0.15 19.60 2.24
C TYR A 49 -1.02 19.77 0.98
N ASP A 50 -0.44 20.37 -0.06
CA ASP A 50 -1.08 20.51 -1.36
C ASP A 50 -1.19 19.16 -2.09
N ASP A 51 -2.07 19.11 -3.09
CA ASP A 51 -2.30 17.90 -3.87
C ASP A 51 -1.16 17.56 -4.84
N PHE A 52 -0.15 18.42 -5.01
CA PHE A 52 0.82 18.28 -6.10
C PHE A 52 2.04 17.44 -5.75
N ASN A 53 2.32 17.24 -4.46
CA ASN A 53 3.51 16.51 -4.01
C ASN A 53 3.21 15.23 -3.23
N THR A 54 1.98 14.71 -3.29
CA THR A 54 1.58 13.49 -2.57
C THR A 54 1.96 12.21 -3.33
N TYR A 55 2.02 11.08 -2.60
CA TYR A 55 2.23 9.78 -3.22
C TYR A 55 1.17 9.43 -4.30
N PRO A 56 -0.15 9.64 -4.09
CA PRO A 56 -1.14 9.48 -5.15
C PRO A 56 -0.84 10.29 -6.42
N SER A 57 -0.43 11.56 -6.28
CA SER A 57 -0.08 12.41 -7.43
C SER A 57 1.18 11.93 -8.14
N PHE A 58 2.16 11.42 -7.40
CA PHE A 58 3.31 10.74 -8.00
C PHE A 58 2.90 9.48 -8.76
N MET A 59 2.00 8.66 -8.20
CA MET A 59 1.50 7.44 -8.86
C MET A 59 0.66 7.77 -10.10
N LYS A 60 -0.08 8.88 -10.10
CA LYS A 60 -0.73 9.42 -11.30
C LYS A 60 0.30 9.79 -12.37
N TYR A 61 1.36 10.52 -12.00
CA TYR A 61 2.44 10.83 -12.92
C TYR A 61 3.08 9.57 -13.51
N VAL A 62 3.35 8.56 -12.67
CA VAL A 62 3.89 7.26 -13.12
C VAL A 62 2.93 6.57 -14.08
N PHE A 63 1.64 6.56 -13.79
CA PHE A 63 0.62 5.98 -14.66
C PHE A 63 0.65 6.60 -16.06
N ASP A 64 0.65 7.94 -16.13
CA ASP A 64 0.65 8.70 -17.38
C ASP A 64 1.97 8.51 -18.13
N MET A 65 3.11 8.66 -17.44
CA MET A 65 4.45 8.56 -18.02
C MET A 65 4.74 7.17 -18.59
N GLN A 66 4.31 6.12 -17.91
CA GLN A 66 4.54 4.73 -18.33
C GLN A 66 3.46 4.18 -19.27
N ASN A 67 2.40 4.96 -19.56
CA ASN A 67 1.22 4.48 -20.27
C ASN A 67 0.67 3.17 -19.64
N ALA A 68 0.51 3.18 -18.32
CA ALA A 68 0.33 1.96 -17.52
C ALA A 68 -1.08 1.33 -17.61
N SER A 69 -2.05 2.00 -18.25
CA SER A 69 -3.45 1.54 -18.33
C SER A 69 -3.62 0.08 -18.78
N GLY A 70 -2.84 -0.36 -19.77
CA GLY A 70 -2.86 -1.73 -20.29
C GLY A 70 -2.24 -2.79 -19.37
N SER A 71 -1.61 -2.37 -18.26
CA SER A 71 -0.96 -3.26 -17.29
C SER A 71 -1.79 -3.51 -16.03
N LEU A 72 -2.86 -2.74 -15.83
CA LEU A 72 -3.72 -2.78 -14.65
C LEU A 72 -5.02 -3.55 -14.90
N SER A 73 -5.70 -3.96 -13.82
CA SER A 73 -7.03 -4.57 -13.91
C SER A 73 -8.00 -3.63 -14.62
N ARG A 74 -8.73 -4.17 -15.60
CA ARG A 74 -9.78 -3.42 -16.29
C ARG A 74 -10.98 -3.21 -15.38
N GLU A 75 -11.33 -4.22 -14.58
CA GLU A 75 -12.42 -4.14 -13.61
C GLU A 75 -12.18 -3.03 -12.58
N CYS A 76 -10.94 -2.88 -12.10
CA CYS A 76 -10.59 -1.75 -11.25
C CYS A 76 -10.80 -0.42 -11.98
N GLN A 77 -10.27 -0.29 -13.20
CA GLN A 77 -10.33 0.96 -13.97
C GLN A 77 -11.77 1.37 -14.30
N ASP A 78 -12.62 0.41 -14.67
CA ASP A 78 -14.03 0.61 -15.00
C ASP A 78 -14.86 1.01 -13.76
N ALA A 79 -14.39 0.69 -12.55
CA ALA A 79 -15.03 1.09 -11.29
C ALA A 79 -14.60 2.49 -10.81
N GLN A 80 -13.59 3.10 -11.43
CA GLN A 80 -13.16 4.46 -11.09
C GLN A 80 -14.04 5.50 -11.79
N ALA A 81 -14.08 6.72 -11.23
CA ALA A 81 -14.66 7.87 -11.92
C ALA A 81 -13.94 8.15 -13.24
N GLU A 82 -14.62 8.84 -14.17
CA GLU A 82 -14.03 9.23 -15.44
C GLU A 82 -12.73 10.02 -15.23
N GLY A 83 -11.67 9.62 -15.93
CA GLY A 83 -10.33 10.20 -15.79
C GLY A 83 -9.55 9.80 -14.52
N ALA A 84 -10.09 8.90 -13.69
CA ALA A 84 -9.48 8.47 -12.44
C ALA A 84 -8.91 7.04 -12.47
N SER A 85 -8.79 6.41 -13.63
CA SER A 85 -8.25 5.04 -13.79
C SER A 85 -6.85 4.84 -13.20
N TRP A 86 -6.05 5.91 -13.12
CA TRP A 86 -4.72 5.91 -12.48
C TRP A 86 -4.76 5.51 -11.01
N ARG A 87 -5.90 5.67 -10.31
CA ARG A 87 -6.07 5.25 -8.91
C ARG A 87 -5.82 3.76 -8.73
N CYS A 88 -6.02 2.94 -9.77
CA CYS A 88 -5.70 1.51 -9.78
C CYS A 88 -4.20 1.20 -9.70
N MET A 89 -3.33 2.21 -9.67
CA MET A 89 -1.91 2.05 -9.29
C MET A 89 -1.72 1.97 -7.77
N LEU A 90 -2.73 2.31 -6.96
CA LEU A 90 -2.67 2.32 -5.50
C LEU A 90 -3.35 1.07 -4.94
N ALA A 91 -2.76 0.48 -3.89
CA ALA A 91 -3.24 -0.78 -3.34
C ALA A 91 -4.69 -0.73 -2.81
N PRO A 92 -5.16 0.32 -2.12
CA PRO A 92 -6.56 0.43 -1.67
C PRO A 92 -7.60 0.32 -2.80
N HIS A 93 -7.24 0.77 -4.00
CA HIS A 93 -8.12 0.74 -5.16
C HIS A 93 -7.95 -0.55 -5.98
N ALA A 94 -6.72 -1.07 -6.09
CA ALA A 94 -6.43 -2.25 -6.90
C ALA A 94 -6.78 -3.57 -6.20
N ALA A 95 -6.44 -3.70 -4.92
CA ALA A 95 -6.56 -4.95 -4.16
C ALA A 95 -7.99 -5.53 -4.09
N PRO A 96 -9.08 -4.72 -4.00
CA PRO A 96 -10.46 -5.22 -4.08
C PRO A 96 -10.79 -6.02 -5.35
N PHE A 97 -10.06 -5.77 -6.45
CA PHE A 97 -10.31 -6.42 -7.74
C PHE A 97 -9.43 -7.65 -7.98
N VAL A 98 -8.53 -7.96 -7.05
CA VAL A 98 -7.65 -9.13 -7.14
C VAL A 98 -8.44 -10.40 -6.85
N ARG A 99 -8.49 -11.31 -7.82
CA ARG A 99 -9.23 -12.59 -7.73
C ARG A 99 -8.41 -13.71 -7.13
N THR A 100 -7.10 -13.69 -7.34
CA THR A 100 -6.17 -14.68 -6.78
C THR A 100 -6.00 -14.44 -5.28
N PRO A 101 -6.12 -15.46 -4.42
CA PRO A 101 -5.93 -15.31 -2.98
C PRO A 101 -4.56 -14.70 -2.65
N TRP A 102 -4.49 -13.91 -1.58
CA TRP A 102 -3.25 -13.31 -1.13
C TRP A 102 -3.19 -13.18 0.39
N PHE A 103 -1.96 -13.11 0.91
CA PHE A 103 -1.66 -12.89 2.32
C PHE A 103 -0.72 -11.69 2.48
N LEU A 104 -1.24 -10.58 2.98
CA LEU A 104 -0.47 -9.34 3.16
C LEU A 104 0.41 -9.41 4.41
N GLU A 105 1.69 -9.09 4.27
CA GLU A 105 2.58 -8.81 5.40
C GLU A 105 2.88 -7.32 5.38
N ALA A 106 2.44 -6.55 6.38
CA ALA A 106 2.65 -5.11 6.40
C ALA A 106 2.68 -4.53 7.83
N SER A 107 3.12 -3.28 7.92
CA SER A 107 3.02 -2.48 9.13
C SER A 107 2.04 -1.35 8.90
N ARG A 108 1.13 -1.09 9.85
CA ARG A 108 0.31 0.13 9.81
C ARG A 108 1.12 1.39 10.13
N PHE A 109 2.38 1.20 10.55
CA PHE A 109 3.35 2.25 10.81
C PHE A 109 4.58 2.09 9.92
N ASP A 110 4.43 1.67 8.66
CA ASP A 110 5.54 1.52 7.72
C ASP A 110 6.39 2.80 7.68
N HIS A 111 7.69 2.64 7.89
CA HIS A 111 8.63 3.74 8.01
C HIS A 111 8.68 4.61 6.76
N TRP A 112 8.66 4.00 5.57
CA TRP A 112 8.71 4.74 4.32
C TRP A 112 7.41 5.53 4.11
N GLN A 113 6.26 4.93 4.42
CA GLN A 113 4.97 5.58 4.31
C GLN A 113 4.84 6.75 5.30
N LEU A 114 5.27 6.61 6.55
CA LEU A 114 5.29 7.73 7.50
C LEU A 114 6.20 8.87 7.01
N MET A 115 7.37 8.55 6.48
CA MET A 115 8.30 9.55 5.96
C MET A 115 7.79 10.23 4.67
N LYS A 116 7.21 9.47 3.72
CA LYS A 116 6.92 9.95 2.36
C LYS A 116 5.44 10.24 2.08
N GLU A 117 4.52 9.51 2.68
CA GLU A 117 3.09 9.79 2.55
C GLU A 117 2.64 10.78 3.63
N ALA A 118 3.03 10.56 4.88
CA ALA A 118 2.68 11.46 5.99
C ALA A 118 3.61 12.68 6.13
N PHE A 119 4.66 12.77 5.32
CA PHE A 119 5.67 13.84 5.34
C PHE A 119 6.32 14.08 6.71
N LEU A 120 6.47 13.02 7.50
CA LEU A 120 7.11 13.12 8.81
C LEU A 120 8.62 13.09 8.68
N GLY A 121 9.23 14.28 8.64
CA GLY A 121 10.69 14.43 8.54
C GLY A 121 11.45 13.79 9.72
N CYS A 122 10.84 13.75 10.92
CA CYS A 122 11.45 13.07 12.07
C CYS A 122 11.77 11.60 11.80
N MET A 123 11.02 10.93 10.91
CA MET A 123 11.25 9.55 10.53
C MET A 123 12.60 9.32 9.85
N GLU A 124 13.22 10.34 9.23
CA GLU A 124 14.56 10.21 8.63
C GLU A 124 15.65 9.83 9.65
N HIS A 125 15.37 10.08 10.93
CA HIS A 125 16.28 9.79 12.04
C HIS A 125 15.80 8.64 12.92
N GLU A 126 14.70 7.98 12.55
CA GLU A 126 14.17 6.84 13.28
C GLU A 126 14.65 5.49 12.69
N PRO A 127 14.69 4.41 13.50
CA PRO A 127 14.93 3.07 12.97
C PRO A 127 13.84 2.64 11.98
N TYR A 128 14.16 1.79 11.01
CA TYR A 128 13.21 1.30 10.00
C TYR A 128 12.07 0.41 10.53
N TYR A 129 12.04 0.07 11.82
CA TYR A 129 11.05 -0.82 12.41
C TYR A 129 10.48 -0.23 13.71
N PRO A 130 9.15 -0.35 13.93
CA PRO A 130 8.54 0.06 15.19
C PRO A 130 8.89 -0.91 16.34
N PRO A 131 8.71 -0.49 17.62
CA PRO A 131 8.29 0.84 18.02
C PRO A 131 9.41 1.86 17.80
N TYR A 132 9.08 2.96 17.12
CA TYR A 132 9.90 4.17 17.14
C TYR A 132 10.03 4.61 18.61
N PRO A 133 11.21 5.11 19.04
CA PRO A 133 11.72 5.05 20.40
C PRO A 133 10.69 5.43 21.49
N PRO A 134 10.71 4.72 22.62
CA PRO A 134 9.57 4.66 23.52
C PRO A 134 9.39 5.94 24.34
N GLY A 135 8.16 6.49 24.31
CA GLY A 135 7.59 7.35 25.35
C GLY A 135 8.12 8.79 25.39
N ALA A 136 7.22 9.77 25.20
CA ALA A 136 7.29 11.18 25.65
C ALA A 136 8.63 11.97 25.57
N GLY A 137 9.68 11.50 24.91
CA GLY A 137 11.04 12.02 25.06
C GLY A 137 11.97 11.00 25.72
N GLY A 138 12.34 9.95 24.99
CA GLY A 138 13.67 9.37 25.16
C GLY A 138 14.75 10.41 24.81
N ARG A 139 16.01 10.17 25.18
CA ARG A 139 17.13 11.11 24.94
C ARG A 139 17.33 11.46 23.46
N ASP A 140 16.87 10.58 22.56
CA ASP A 140 16.98 10.67 21.10
C ASP A 140 15.59 10.64 20.41
N ASN A 141 14.52 11.10 21.08
CA ASN A 141 13.18 11.14 20.48
C ASN A 141 13.13 12.19 19.37
N ASN A 142 13.30 11.75 18.12
CA ASN A 142 13.41 12.64 16.98
C ASN A 142 12.05 13.19 16.54
N CYS A 143 10.95 12.52 16.92
CA CYS A 143 9.60 13.00 16.67
C CYS A 143 9.03 13.78 17.86
N THR A 144 8.58 15.01 17.63
CA THR A 144 7.82 15.84 18.58
C THR A 144 6.47 15.23 18.96
N ALA A 145 5.82 15.74 20.02
CA ALA A 145 4.50 15.25 20.41
C ALA A 145 3.43 15.38 19.31
N PRO A 146 3.36 16.49 18.54
CA PRO A 146 2.49 16.58 17.37
C PRO A 146 2.81 15.54 16.29
N GLU A 147 4.08 15.29 15.99
CA GLU A 147 4.48 14.28 14.99
C GLU A 147 4.09 12.87 15.41
N ARG A 148 4.23 12.52 16.70
CA ARG A 148 3.75 11.23 17.23
C ARG A 148 2.24 11.07 17.11
N ALA A 149 1.47 12.16 17.30
CA ALA A 149 0.03 12.12 17.06
C ALA A 149 -0.31 11.88 15.57
N VAL A 150 0.54 12.33 14.63
CA VAL A 150 0.40 11.98 13.21
C VAL A 150 0.71 10.50 12.97
N ILE A 151 1.76 9.94 13.60
CA ILE A 151 2.07 8.50 13.49
C ILE A 151 0.87 7.65 13.95
N GLU A 152 0.31 7.95 15.12
CA GLU A 152 -0.86 7.24 15.64
C GLU A 152 -2.06 7.37 14.70
N ARG A 153 -2.35 8.59 14.22
CA ARG A 153 -3.44 8.84 13.27
C ARG A 153 -3.25 8.07 11.96
N TYR A 154 -2.03 8.06 11.42
CA TYR A 154 -1.70 7.35 10.20
C TYR A 154 -2.01 5.86 10.32
N GLY A 155 -1.72 5.23 11.46
CA GLY A 155 -2.07 3.84 11.72
C GLY A 155 -3.59 3.57 11.68
N PHE A 156 -4.41 4.50 12.18
CA PHE A 156 -5.87 4.40 12.04
C PHE A 156 -6.33 4.58 10.59
N GLU A 157 -5.75 5.54 9.86
CA GLU A 157 -6.05 5.80 8.45
C GLU A 157 -5.64 4.63 7.54
N TYR A 158 -4.53 3.96 7.86
CA TYR A 158 -4.08 2.75 7.19
C TYR A 158 -5.11 1.63 7.33
N MET A 159 -5.56 1.35 8.56
CA MET A 159 -6.56 0.32 8.81
C MET A 159 -7.91 0.66 8.17
N ALA A 160 -8.31 1.94 8.17
CA ALA A 160 -9.54 2.38 7.52
C ALA A 160 -9.57 2.10 6.00
N GLN A 161 -8.41 2.10 5.33
CA GLN A 161 -8.32 1.73 3.92
C GLN A 161 -8.12 0.22 3.71
N LEU A 162 -7.47 -0.49 4.64
CA LEU A 162 -7.20 -1.92 4.52
C LEU A 162 -8.39 -2.81 4.91
N GLU A 163 -9.12 -2.47 5.97
CA GLU A 163 -10.22 -3.31 6.50
C GLU A 163 -11.31 -3.62 5.45
N PRO A 164 -11.81 -2.66 4.65
CA PRO A 164 -12.79 -2.95 3.60
C PRO A 164 -12.23 -3.89 2.52
N VAL A 165 -10.93 -3.77 2.20
CA VAL A 165 -10.24 -4.63 1.24
C VAL A 165 -10.18 -6.06 1.79
N MET A 166 -9.78 -6.23 3.06
CA MET A 166 -9.75 -7.53 3.71
C MET A 166 -11.14 -8.17 3.82
N ALA A 167 -12.17 -7.37 4.09
CA ALA A 167 -13.55 -7.84 4.20
C ALA A 167 -14.17 -8.27 2.85
N SER A 168 -13.60 -7.86 1.72
CA SER A 168 -14.13 -8.17 0.38
C SER A 168 -14.04 -9.65 -0.02
N SER A 169 -13.20 -10.45 0.67
CA SER A 169 -12.95 -11.85 0.35
C SER A 169 -12.54 -12.64 1.58
N ASN A 170 -13.20 -13.78 1.81
CA ASN A 170 -12.83 -14.73 2.87
C ASN A 170 -11.60 -15.59 2.52
N ARG A 171 -10.95 -15.33 1.38
CA ARG A 171 -9.73 -16.04 0.92
C ARG A 171 -8.46 -15.22 1.12
N ASN A 172 -8.60 -13.96 1.52
CA ASN A 172 -7.47 -13.07 1.75
C ASN A 172 -7.09 -13.13 3.23
N GLY A 173 -5.79 -13.02 3.51
CA GLY A 173 -5.25 -13.01 4.86
C GLY A 173 -4.25 -11.87 5.04
N GLY A 174 -3.84 -11.63 6.29
CA GLY A 174 -2.76 -10.70 6.53
C GLY A 174 -2.16 -10.81 7.93
N PHE A 175 -0.92 -10.38 8.03
CA PHE A 175 -0.20 -10.08 9.26
C PHE A 175 0.11 -8.58 9.24
N ILE A 176 -0.53 -7.84 10.14
CA ILE A 176 -0.39 -6.39 10.28
C ILE A 176 0.08 -6.08 11.70
N ASP A 177 1.23 -5.42 11.83
CA ASP A 177 1.73 -4.89 13.11
C ASP A 177 1.41 -3.38 13.30
#